data_AF-A0A932U4H7-F1
#
_entry.id   AF-A0A932U4H7-F1
#
_cell.length_a   1.000
_cell.length_b   1.000
_cell.length_c   1.000
_cell.angle_alpha   90.00
_cell.angle_beta   90.00
_cell.angle_gamma   90.00
#
_symmetry.space_group_name_H-M   'P 1'
#
loop_
_entity.id
_entity.type
_entity.pdbx_description
1 polymer ?
#
loop_
_entity_poly.entity_id
_entity_poly.type
_entity_poly.pdbx_seq_one_letter_code
_entity_poly.pdbx_strand_id
1 'polypeptide(L)'
;MKGLRIFGLLILLAAVFATATYGASGPTNLAVESALAPALQTQEEAERLEFTFVVVNKSETYAGHQLVMSGKGTFDPNNIEDADGSGVYVVSDASSPQSPKPIVNIGAGTWRVKKGVEFTAGPTYGAATGGIADLLIELLPVGGDPIEAILRVVCNLPAVPYATGSPEGIVLTVPDVDTFTPITSETPGVPPFGITIISMLSVGEDDGEMEEAAPAMQMYDGADRLEFTFMVGNKSENVAGDQLVMSGRGSFDPYNLADAEGEGVFYQLDNDSEDRPKPLSGIGMGTWHVKEGIGFSSIGAYGVATAGVVDLLIELHPVDGDPIEATLRVVCNVPPAALFTGLPEGIVLTIPDVDTFTPKVSDTPGVPPLGITLISWVSELEPAPTPAWGIMRYDVAADLDTFDAMREVADGDVFPTGPFYLEGNIYPNGTLDADGVAPDDAEPIGIFRCWGWQYDGSAEGDAVVQQIYELDGLGEIHLQGRDSQPKAVIGGTGIFRDVSGVALRRDINPDNVTFHAVFDFR
;
A
#
# COMPACT_ATOMS: atom_id res chain seq x y z
N MET A 1 -61.33 -58.30 -0.76
CA MET A 1 -60.95 -57.67 0.52
C MET A 1 -60.39 -56.26 0.23
N LYS A 2 -60.10 -55.47 1.27
CA LYS A 2 -59.50 -54.12 1.19
C LYS A 2 -58.20 -54.17 0.34
N GLY A 3 -57.82 -53.19 -0.49
CA GLY A 3 -58.52 -51.96 -0.93
C GLY A 3 -57.61 -50.72 -0.87
N LEU A 4 -57.60 -49.91 -1.93
CA LEU A 4 -57.02 -48.55 -1.92
C LEU A 4 -57.91 -47.61 -2.76
N ARG A 5 -57.91 -46.31 -2.45
CA ARG A 5 -58.90 -45.34 -2.97
C ARG A 5 -58.29 -43.96 -3.27
N ILE A 6 -58.54 -43.51 -4.51
CA ILE A 6 -59.13 -42.20 -4.87
C ILE A 6 -58.24 -40.92 -4.94
N PHE A 7 -58.50 -40.14 -6.00
CA PHE A 7 -58.05 -38.77 -6.36
C PHE A 7 -56.52 -38.53 -6.55
N GLY A 8 -56.03 -37.70 -7.48
CA GLY A 8 -56.69 -36.82 -8.48
C GLY A 8 -56.77 -35.34 -8.05
N LEU A 9 -56.84 -34.33 -8.92
CA LEU A 9 -56.79 -34.27 -10.40
C LEU A 9 -56.75 -32.78 -10.87
N LEU A 10 -55.89 -32.39 -11.84
CA LEU A 10 -55.91 -31.08 -12.57
C LEU A 10 -55.73 -29.82 -11.65
N ILE A 11 -55.64 -28.54 -12.07
CA ILE A 11 -55.78 -27.75 -13.33
C ILE A 11 -54.91 -26.45 -13.20
N LEU A 12 -54.54 -25.57 -14.16
CA LEU A 12 -54.72 -25.35 -15.61
C LEU A 12 -53.46 -24.62 -16.19
N LEU A 13 -53.45 -24.35 -17.51
CA LEU A 13 -52.50 -23.52 -18.29
C LEU A 13 -52.51 -22.00 -17.98
N ALA A 14 -51.41 -21.32 -18.34
CA ALA A 14 -51.44 -20.17 -19.26
C ALA A 14 -50.14 -20.13 -20.11
N ALA A 15 -50.19 -19.64 -21.35
CA ALA A 15 -49.02 -19.62 -22.27
C ALA A 15 -49.13 -18.48 -23.31
N VAL A 16 -47.98 -18.00 -23.82
CA VAL A 16 -47.87 -17.12 -25.00
C VAL A 16 -46.65 -17.54 -25.84
N PHE A 17 -46.80 -17.54 -27.17
CA PHE A 17 -45.76 -17.81 -28.17
C PHE A 17 -45.24 -16.52 -28.82
N ALA A 18 -43.96 -16.49 -29.22
CA ALA A 18 -43.41 -15.97 -30.49
C ALA A 18 -41.88 -15.75 -30.34
N THR A 19 -41.00 -16.68 -30.69
CA THR A 19 -40.52 -17.01 -32.05
C THR A 19 -39.87 -15.85 -32.81
N ALA A 20 -38.54 -15.88 -32.93
CA ALA A 20 -37.79 -15.27 -34.03
C ALA A 20 -36.64 -16.22 -34.43
N THR A 21 -36.90 -17.11 -35.39
CA THR A 21 -35.91 -18.05 -35.94
C THR A 21 -35.12 -17.40 -37.08
N TYR A 22 -33.80 -17.59 -37.08
CA TYR A 22 -33.00 -17.67 -38.31
C TYR A 22 -32.20 -18.97 -38.30
N GLY A 23 -31.86 -19.49 -39.48
CA GLY A 23 -31.11 -20.74 -39.61
C GLY A 23 -30.81 -21.11 -41.06
N ALA A 24 -30.15 -22.27 -41.20
CA ALA A 24 -29.57 -22.86 -42.42
C ALA A 24 -28.26 -22.22 -42.92
N SER A 25 -27.26 -22.97 -43.43
CA SER A 25 -26.98 -24.41 -43.28
C SER A 25 -25.60 -24.82 -43.84
N GLY A 26 -24.59 -25.00 -42.98
CA GLY A 26 -23.32 -25.69 -43.29
C GLY A 26 -22.38 -24.99 -44.29
N PRO A 27 -21.22 -25.61 -44.65
CA PRO A 27 -20.70 -26.91 -44.21
C PRO A 27 -19.73 -26.82 -43.01
N THR A 28 -19.11 -27.96 -42.67
CA THR A 28 -18.21 -28.17 -41.53
C THR A 28 -16.88 -27.40 -41.60
N ASN A 29 -16.67 -26.41 -40.71
CA ASN A 29 -15.36 -25.82 -40.41
C ASN A 29 -14.68 -26.55 -39.23
N LEU A 30 -14.38 -27.84 -39.41
CA LEU A 30 -13.71 -28.70 -38.41
C LEU A 30 -12.19 -28.43 -38.31
N ALA A 31 -11.80 -27.15 -38.41
CA ALA A 31 -10.41 -26.70 -38.58
C ALA A 31 -10.15 -25.26 -38.10
N VAL A 32 -11.04 -24.66 -37.29
CA VAL A 32 -10.90 -23.29 -36.77
C VAL A 32 -10.68 -23.24 -35.25
N GLU A 33 -11.17 -24.24 -34.50
CA GLU A 33 -10.95 -24.40 -33.06
C GLU A 33 -9.48 -24.73 -32.67
N SER A 34 -8.59 -24.91 -33.65
CA SER A 34 -7.20 -25.35 -33.45
C SER A 34 -6.16 -24.23 -33.60
N ALA A 35 -6.56 -22.97 -33.77
CA ALA A 35 -5.66 -21.86 -34.11
C ALA A 35 -5.87 -20.57 -33.29
N LEU A 36 -6.77 -20.60 -32.29
CA LEU A 36 -7.08 -19.46 -31.41
C LEU A 36 -7.22 -19.90 -29.94
N ALA A 37 -6.35 -20.83 -29.53
CA ALA A 37 -6.05 -21.09 -28.14
C ALA A 37 -4.66 -20.49 -27.83
N PRO A 38 -4.56 -19.20 -27.45
CA PRO A 38 -3.44 -18.79 -26.60
C PRO A 38 -3.50 -19.64 -25.32
N ALA A 39 -2.38 -19.78 -24.62
CA ALA A 39 -2.26 -20.68 -23.47
C ALA A 39 -3.12 -20.20 -22.28
N LEU A 40 -4.41 -20.54 -22.30
CA LEU A 40 -5.28 -20.60 -21.14
C LEU A 40 -4.77 -21.71 -20.23
N GLN A 41 -3.77 -21.39 -19.41
CA GLN A 41 -3.56 -22.12 -18.16
C GLN A 41 -4.92 -22.18 -17.46
N THR A 42 -5.38 -23.39 -17.21
CA THR A 42 -6.55 -23.58 -16.36
C THR A 42 -6.12 -23.32 -14.92
N GLN A 43 -7.07 -22.88 -14.09
CA GLN A 43 -6.80 -22.65 -12.66
C GLN A 43 -6.34 -23.94 -11.92
N GLU A 44 -6.55 -25.11 -12.53
CA GLU A 44 -6.11 -26.43 -12.06
C GLU A 44 -4.61 -26.70 -12.37
N GLU A 45 -3.96 -25.85 -13.16
CA GLU A 45 -2.54 -25.93 -13.57
C GLU A 45 -1.65 -24.83 -12.93
N ALA A 46 -2.23 -23.81 -12.30
CA ALA A 46 -1.47 -22.72 -11.68
C ALA A 46 -1.04 -23.07 -10.24
N GLU A 47 0.26 -23.31 -10.02
CA GLU A 47 0.81 -23.70 -8.71
C GLU A 47 0.61 -22.63 -7.61
N ARG A 48 0.60 -21.34 -8.00
CA ARG A 48 0.24 -20.22 -7.12
C ARG A 48 -0.57 -19.17 -7.86
N LEU A 49 -1.43 -18.49 -7.11
CA LEU A 49 -2.01 -17.20 -7.49
C LEU A 49 -1.30 -16.08 -6.72
N GLU A 50 -1.09 -14.95 -7.38
CA GLU A 50 -0.80 -13.67 -6.76
C GLU A 50 -2.11 -12.89 -6.54
N PHE A 51 -2.17 -12.10 -5.46
CA PHE A 51 -3.10 -10.98 -5.35
C PHE A 51 -2.34 -9.68 -5.13
N THR A 52 -2.79 -8.59 -5.76
CA THR A 52 -2.31 -7.22 -5.55
C THR A 52 -3.51 -6.28 -5.54
N PHE A 53 -3.59 -5.37 -4.56
CA PHE A 53 -4.67 -4.38 -4.46
C PHE A 53 -4.19 -3.02 -3.95
N VAL A 54 -4.92 -1.96 -4.32
CA VAL A 54 -4.88 -0.64 -3.68
C VAL A 54 -6.32 -0.13 -3.57
N VAL A 55 -6.73 0.35 -2.38
CA VAL A 55 -8.12 0.72 -2.07
C VAL A 55 -8.26 1.97 -1.20
N VAL A 56 -9.44 2.60 -1.29
CA VAL A 56 -10.00 3.51 -0.28
C VAL A 56 -11.36 2.97 0.19
N ASN A 57 -11.39 2.48 1.43
CA ASN A 57 -12.61 2.01 2.10
C ASN A 57 -13.15 3.06 3.07
N LYS A 58 -14.44 2.95 3.40
CA LYS A 58 -15.12 3.70 4.46
C LYS A 58 -15.28 2.83 5.71
N SER A 59 -15.22 3.44 6.88
CA SER A 59 -15.69 2.82 8.12
C SER A 59 -17.20 2.59 8.11
N GLU A 60 -17.66 1.48 8.68
CA GLU A 60 -19.08 1.22 8.96
C GLU A 60 -19.52 1.72 10.34
N THR A 61 -18.57 1.88 11.29
CA THR A 61 -18.85 2.29 12.67
C THR A 61 -18.75 3.81 12.88
N TYR A 62 -17.79 4.46 12.22
CA TYR A 62 -17.42 5.86 12.45
C TYR A 62 -17.63 6.70 11.18
N ALA A 63 -18.72 7.47 11.16
CA ALA A 63 -19.05 8.33 10.03
C ALA A 63 -17.91 9.33 9.75
N GLY A 64 -17.34 9.27 8.55
CA GLY A 64 -16.21 10.12 8.13
C GLY A 64 -14.86 9.42 8.09
N HIS A 65 -14.68 8.32 8.83
CA HIS A 65 -13.40 7.59 8.82
C HIS A 65 -13.21 6.82 7.51
N GLN A 66 -12.02 6.94 6.91
CA GLN A 66 -11.60 6.27 5.69
C GLN A 66 -10.29 5.52 5.91
N LEU A 67 -10.20 4.33 5.34
CA LEU A 67 -9.01 3.48 5.28
C LEU A 67 -8.44 3.55 3.86
N VAL A 68 -7.20 4.00 3.72
CA VAL A 68 -6.38 3.72 2.52
C VAL A 68 -5.53 2.49 2.83
N MET A 69 -5.51 1.50 1.96
CA MET A 69 -4.75 0.25 2.17
C MET A 69 -4.25 -0.29 0.84
N SER A 70 -3.03 -0.83 0.85
CA SER A 70 -2.45 -1.56 -0.28
C SER A 70 -1.80 -2.86 0.18
N GLY A 71 -1.53 -3.75 -0.77
CA GLY A 71 -0.55 -4.81 -0.57
C GLY A 71 -0.55 -5.85 -1.68
N LYS A 72 0.43 -6.76 -1.57
CA LYS A 72 0.65 -7.89 -2.48
C LYS A 72 0.81 -9.17 -1.65
N GLY A 73 0.40 -10.31 -2.18
CA GLY A 73 0.61 -11.62 -1.58
C GLY A 73 0.39 -12.76 -2.56
N THR A 74 0.70 -13.99 -2.13
CA THR A 74 0.58 -15.18 -2.98
C THR A 74 0.12 -16.41 -2.21
N PHE A 75 -0.67 -17.28 -2.84
CA PHE A 75 -1.24 -18.49 -2.23
C PHE A 75 -1.40 -19.62 -3.25
N ASP A 76 -1.33 -20.87 -2.80
CA ASP A 76 -1.80 -22.02 -3.59
C ASP A 76 -3.34 -22.01 -3.58
N PRO A 77 -4.03 -21.95 -4.73
CA PRO A 77 -5.50 -21.99 -4.77
C PRO A 77 -6.10 -23.30 -4.22
N ASN A 78 -5.30 -24.36 -4.09
CA ASN A 78 -5.66 -25.66 -3.50
C ASN A 78 -5.31 -25.75 -2.01
N ASN A 79 -4.43 -24.88 -1.51
CA ASN A 79 -3.94 -24.87 -0.13
C ASN A 79 -3.71 -23.44 0.38
N ILE A 80 -4.82 -22.72 0.60
CA ILE A 80 -4.77 -21.30 1.03
C ILE A 80 -4.19 -21.12 2.45
N GLU A 81 -4.03 -22.17 3.28
CA GLU A 81 -3.46 -21.97 4.62
C GLU A 81 -2.02 -21.44 4.56
N ASP A 82 -1.26 -21.82 3.53
CA ASP A 82 0.11 -21.32 3.26
C ASP A 82 0.12 -20.01 2.43
N ALA A 83 -0.97 -19.22 2.48
CA ALA A 83 -1.00 -17.88 1.91
C ALA A 83 -0.06 -16.92 2.65
N ASP A 84 0.72 -16.16 1.88
CA ASP A 84 1.60 -15.10 2.34
C ASP A 84 1.20 -13.77 1.70
N GLY A 85 1.61 -12.64 2.29
CA GLY A 85 1.36 -11.31 1.77
C GLY A 85 1.51 -10.21 2.82
N SER A 86 1.73 -8.99 2.35
CA SER A 86 1.92 -7.81 3.20
C SER A 86 1.63 -6.52 2.48
N GLY A 87 1.62 -5.41 3.23
CA GLY A 87 1.52 -4.07 2.69
C GLY A 87 1.36 -3.01 3.78
N VAL A 88 0.78 -1.87 3.41
CA VAL A 88 0.64 -0.68 4.26
C VAL A 88 -0.81 -0.20 4.35
N TYR A 89 -1.14 0.51 5.43
CA TYR A 89 -2.43 1.15 5.62
C TYR A 89 -2.34 2.51 6.34
N VAL A 90 -3.35 3.36 6.10
CA VAL A 90 -3.58 4.64 6.78
C VAL A 90 -5.07 4.85 7.00
N VAL A 91 -5.49 5.02 8.26
CA VAL A 91 -6.87 5.41 8.63
C VAL A 91 -6.91 6.88 9.02
N SER A 92 -7.84 7.63 8.43
CA SER A 92 -8.01 9.07 8.65
C SER A 92 -9.47 9.48 8.77
N ASP A 93 -9.76 10.53 9.55
CA ASP A 93 -11.09 11.16 9.54
C ASP A 93 -11.19 12.14 8.36
N ALA A 94 -11.81 11.69 7.28
CA ALA A 94 -12.06 12.51 6.09
C ALA A 94 -13.13 13.60 6.34
N SER A 95 -13.94 13.50 7.40
CA SER A 95 -14.95 14.51 7.75
C SER A 95 -14.38 15.75 8.45
N SER A 96 -13.23 15.63 9.14
CA SER A 96 -12.57 16.76 9.79
C SER A 96 -12.31 17.90 8.80
N PRO A 97 -12.59 19.17 9.18
CA PRO A 97 -12.25 20.34 8.36
C PRO A 97 -10.75 20.69 8.37
N GLN A 98 -9.93 19.96 9.14
CA GLN A 98 -8.49 20.20 9.28
C GLN A 98 -7.69 19.68 8.06
N SER A 99 -6.51 20.26 7.87
CA SER A 99 -5.54 19.89 6.84
C SER A 99 -4.13 19.97 7.47
N PRO A 100 -3.36 18.88 7.54
CA PRO A 100 -3.76 17.51 7.19
C PRO A 100 -4.97 17.01 8.00
N LYS A 101 -5.66 15.99 7.49
CA LYS A 101 -6.72 15.28 8.22
C LYS A 101 -6.11 14.59 9.46
N PRO A 102 -6.88 14.34 10.53
CA PRO A 102 -6.41 13.53 11.64
C PRO A 102 -6.25 12.05 11.27
N ILE A 103 -5.17 11.42 11.73
CA ILE A 103 -5.03 9.96 11.84
C ILE A 103 -5.90 9.47 13.00
N VAL A 104 -6.65 8.37 12.82
CA VAL A 104 -7.66 7.89 13.80
C VAL A 104 -7.73 6.36 13.90
N ASN A 105 -8.39 5.85 14.95
CA ASN A 105 -8.58 4.42 15.24
C ASN A 105 -7.24 3.64 15.28
N ILE A 106 -7.09 2.61 14.45
CA ILE A 106 -5.85 1.82 14.27
C ILE A 106 -4.70 2.61 13.63
N GLY A 107 -4.92 3.87 13.25
CA GLY A 107 -3.90 4.79 12.80
C GLY A 107 -3.33 4.45 11.42
N ALA A 108 -2.00 4.51 11.29
CA ALA A 108 -1.28 4.05 10.11
C ALA A 108 -0.32 2.92 10.52
N GLY A 109 0.06 2.05 9.58
CA GLY A 109 0.93 0.93 9.87
C GLY A 109 1.20 0.02 8.68
N THR A 110 1.90 -1.08 8.94
CA THR A 110 2.05 -2.20 8.01
C THR A 110 1.05 -3.30 8.34
N TRP A 111 0.90 -4.28 7.46
CA TRP A 111 0.13 -5.49 7.75
C TRP A 111 0.77 -6.70 7.07
N ARG A 112 0.50 -7.90 7.61
CA ARG A 112 0.97 -9.19 7.06
C ARG A 112 -0.08 -10.28 7.18
N VAL A 113 -0.06 -11.26 6.29
CA VAL A 113 -0.85 -12.50 6.41
C VAL A 113 -0.30 -13.36 7.56
N LYS A 114 -1.19 -13.94 8.36
CA LYS A 114 -0.86 -14.99 9.35
C LYS A 114 -1.17 -16.39 8.80
N LYS A 115 -2.22 -16.48 7.97
CA LYS A 115 -2.57 -17.57 7.06
C LYS A 115 -3.78 -17.19 6.22
N GLY A 116 -4.06 -17.93 5.15
CA GLY A 116 -5.38 -17.90 4.52
C GLY A 116 -6.45 -18.65 5.31
N VAL A 117 -7.72 -18.43 4.95
CA VAL A 117 -8.90 -19.02 5.59
C VAL A 117 -9.80 -19.73 4.59
N GLU A 118 -10.16 -19.07 3.48
CA GLU A 118 -11.02 -19.62 2.42
C GLU A 118 -10.77 -18.90 1.10
N PHE A 119 -10.74 -19.64 -0.03
CA PHE A 119 -10.70 -19.07 -1.37
C PHE A 119 -11.89 -19.59 -2.20
N THR A 120 -12.72 -18.67 -2.68
CA THR A 120 -13.80 -18.96 -3.63
C THR A 120 -13.39 -18.50 -5.02
N ALA A 121 -13.05 -19.46 -5.88
CA ALA A 121 -12.70 -19.22 -7.27
C ALA A 121 -13.87 -18.75 -8.14
N GLY A 122 -13.57 -17.85 -9.08
CA GLY A 122 -14.40 -17.47 -10.22
C GLY A 122 -13.76 -17.88 -11.56
N PRO A 123 -14.25 -17.36 -12.70
CA PRO A 123 -13.64 -17.61 -14.00
C PRO A 123 -12.34 -16.82 -14.18
N THR A 124 -11.52 -17.23 -15.14
CA THR A 124 -10.29 -16.54 -15.56
C THR A 124 -10.50 -15.69 -16.82
N TYR A 125 -9.61 -14.73 -17.05
CA TYR A 125 -9.50 -13.95 -18.30
C TYR A 125 -8.05 -13.50 -18.52
N GLY A 126 -7.39 -14.06 -19.53
CA GLY A 126 -5.93 -13.94 -19.65
C GLY A 126 -5.25 -14.52 -18.40
N ALA A 127 -4.27 -13.80 -17.86
CA ALA A 127 -3.61 -14.15 -16.60
C ALA A 127 -4.45 -13.85 -15.34
N ALA A 128 -5.59 -13.14 -15.45
CA ALA A 128 -6.38 -12.72 -14.28
C ALA A 128 -7.46 -13.73 -13.89
N THR A 129 -7.75 -13.82 -12.58
CA THR A 129 -8.68 -14.77 -11.96
C THR A 129 -9.69 -14.02 -11.10
N GLY A 130 -10.98 -14.16 -11.37
CA GLY A 130 -12.01 -13.64 -10.48
C GLY A 130 -12.12 -14.49 -9.21
N GLY A 131 -12.54 -13.89 -8.09
CA GLY A 131 -12.75 -14.65 -6.85
C GLY A 131 -12.84 -13.82 -5.58
N ILE A 132 -12.94 -14.52 -4.45
CA ILE A 132 -12.87 -13.97 -3.10
C ILE A 132 -11.85 -14.77 -2.29
N ALA A 133 -10.87 -14.11 -1.69
CA ALA A 133 -9.92 -14.72 -0.74
C ALA A 133 -10.11 -14.11 0.65
N ASP A 134 -10.36 -14.95 1.65
CA ASP A 134 -10.40 -14.57 3.07
C ASP A 134 -9.08 -14.94 3.74
N LEU A 135 -8.45 -13.96 4.37
CA LEU A 135 -7.14 -14.05 5.01
C LEU A 135 -7.25 -13.64 6.49
N LEU A 136 -6.59 -14.39 7.38
CA LEU A 136 -6.31 -13.93 8.73
C LEU A 136 -5.01 -13.12 8.68
N ILE A 137 -5.09 -11.84 9.02
CA ILE A 137 -3.95 -10.92 8.97
C ILE A 137 -3.59 -10.36 10.35
N GLU A 138 -2.39 -9.83 10.44
CA GLU A 138 -1.90 -9.03 11.56
C GLU A 138 -1.69 -7.61 11.06
N LEU A 139 -2.43 -6.65 11.65
CA LEU A 139 -2.16 -5.23 11.52
C LEU A 139 -1.07 -4.85 12.51
N LEU A 140 -0.12 -4.02 12.07
CA LEU A 140 1.01 -3.54 12.87
C LEU A 140 0.95 -2.00 12.91
N PRO A 141 0.18 -1.40 13.85
CA PRO A 141 0.05 0.05 13.98
C PRO A 141 1.37 0.70 14.40
N VAL A 142 1.70 1.85 13.81
CA VAL A 142 2.83 2.69 14.24
C VAL A 142 2.63 3.11 15.70
N GLY A 143 3.45 2.55 16.60
CA GLY A 143 3.36 2.78 18.05
C GLY A 143 2.26 2.01 18.78
N GLY A 144 1.61 1.03 18.13
CA GLY A 144 0.60 0.18 18.75
C GLY A 144 1.05 -1.26 18.99
N ASP A 145 0.20 -2.03 19.68
CA ASP A 145 0.33 -3.50 19.71
C ASP A 145 -0.24 -4.12 18.42
N PRO A 146 0.29 -5.28 17.97
CA PRO A 146 -0.28 -6.03 16.84
C PRO A 146 -1.76 -6.39 17.04
N ILE A 147 -2.57 -6.24 15.99
CA ILE A 147 -4.02 -6.49 16.02
C ILE A 147 -4.37 -7.55 14.98
N GLU A 148 -4.95 -8.68 15.42
CA GLU A 148 -5.50 -9.67 14.49
C GLU A 148 -6.76 -9.14 13.80
N ALA A 149 -6.82 -9.25 12.47
CA ALA A 149 -7.96 -8.80 11.67
C ALA A 149 -8.26 -9.79 10.53
N ILE A 150 -9.47 -9.72 9.98
CA ILE A 150 -9.85 -10.51 8.80
C ILE A 150 -9.84 -9.60 7.58
N LEU A 151 -9.02 -9.95 6.58
CA LEU A 151 -8.94 -9.27 5.30
C LEU A 151 -9.61 -10.16 4.24
N ARG A 152 -10.74 -9.70 3.71
CA ARG A 152 -11.40 -10.28 2.54
C ARG A 152 -10.97 -9.51 1.30
N VAL A 153 -10.30 -10.15 0.37
CA VAL A 153 -9.92 -9.61 -0.94
C VAL A 153 -10.95 -10.06 -1.99
N VAL A 154 -11.50 -9.14 -2.77
CA VAL A 154 -12.53 -9.41 -3.79
C VAL A 154 -12.04 -8.92 -5.16
N CYS A 155 -12.01 -9.81 -6.14
CA CYS A 155 -11.71 -9.50 -7.54
C CYS A 155 -12.86 -9.93 -8.45
N ASN A 156 -13.46 -8.96 -9.13
CA ASN A 156 -14.48 -9.13 -10.15
C ASN A 156 -13.85 -8.86 -11.53
N LEU A 157 -14.24 -9.59 -12.58
CA LEU A 157 -13.66 -9.43 -13.92
C LEU A 157 -14.68 -8.77 -14.87
N PRO A 158 -14.70 -7.42 -14.98
CA PRO A 158 -15.67 -6.70 -15.83
C PRO A 158 -15.49 -6.97 -17.33
N ALA A 159 -14.33 -7.49 -17.76
CA ALA A 159 -14.07 -7.88 -19.14
C ALA A 159 -14.84 -9.15 -19.58
N VAL A 160 -15.15 -10.07 -18.64
CA VAL A 160 -15.91 -11.31 -18.88
C VAL A 160 -17.29 -11.30 -18.18
N PRO A 161 -17.94 -10.11 -18.09
CA PRO A 161 -19.09 -9.83 -17.24
C PRO A 161 -19.22 -10.58 -15.91
N TYR A 162 -18.12 -10.88 -15.23
CA TYR A 162 -18.13 -11.66 -13.99
C TYR A 162 -18.20 -10.75 -12.77
N ALA A 163 -19.11 -11.09 -11.85
CA ALA A 163 -19.14 -10.55 -10.50
C ALA A 163 -19.30 -11.67 -9.48
N THR A 164 -18.51 -11.60 -8.40
CA THR A 164 -18.53 -12.49 -7.23
C THR A 164 -19.83 -12.39 -6.41
N GLY A 165 -20.60 -11.32 -6.62
CA GLY A 165 -21.71 -10.91 -5.76
C GLY A 165 -21.31 -9.96 -4.62
N SER A 166 -20.01 -9.71 -4.43
CA SER A 166 -19.46 -8.70 -3.51
C SER A 166 -18.89 -7.49 -4.28
N PRO A 167 -18.86 -6.28 -3.68
CA PRO A 167 -18.18 -5.14 -4.29
C PRO A 167 -16.68 -5.37 -4.49
N GLU A 168 -16.12 -4.76 -5.53
CA GLU A 168 -14.69 -4.78 -5.84
C GLU A 168 -13.84 -4.12 -4.73
N GLY A 169 -12.62 -4.60 -4.52
CA GLY A 169 -11.67 -4.10 -3.53
C GLY A 169 -11.45 -5.09 -2.38
N ILE A 170 -11.49 -4.61 -1.14
CA ILE A 170 -11.35 -5.42 0.07
C ILE A 170 -12.48 -5.16 1.08
N VAL A 171 -12.66 -6.04 2.06
CA VAL A 171 -13.29 -5.73 3.35
C VAL A 171 -12.30 -6.05 4.45
N LEU A 172 -11.98 -5.07 5.30
CA LEU A 172 -11.14 -5.27 6.48
C LEU A 172 -12.02 -5.25 7.74
N THR A 173 -12.11 -6.37 8.45
CA THR A 173 -12.83 -6.49 9.72
C THR A 173 -11.83 -6.53 10.87
N VAL A 174 -11.87 -5.52 11.76
CA VAL A 174 -11.01 -5.43 12.95
C VAL A 174 -11.89 -5.71 14.18
N PRO A 175 -11.75 -6.89 14.84
CA PRO A 175 -12.59 -7.30 15.96
C PRO A 175 -12.70 -6.25 17.05
N ASP A 176 -13.93 -6.03 17.54
CA ASP A 176 -14.30 -5.04 18.56
C ASP A 176 -13.90 -3.57 18.29
N VAL A 177 -13.38 -3.25 17.10
CA VAL A 177 -12.97 -1.89 16.68
C VAL A 177 -13.82 -1.36 15.54
N ASP A 178 -13.78 -2.00 14.36
CA ASP A 178 -14.45 -1.48 13.16
C ASP A 178 -14.54 -2.51 12.01
N THR A 179 -15.35 -2.20 11.01
CA THR A 179 -15.30 -2.84 9.69
C THR A 179 -15.15 -1.76 8.62
N PHE A 180 -14.22 -1.94 7.69
CA PHE A 180 -13.99 -1.04 6.56
C PHE A 180 -14.43 -1.69 5.26
N THR A 181 -15.49 -1.17 4.61
CA THR A 181 -16.04 -1.69 3.34
C THR A 181 -15.78 -0.75 2.16
N PRO A 182 -15.79 -1.24 0.90
CA PRO A 182 -15.52 -0.42 -0.27
C PRO A 182 -16.46 0.78 -0.38
N ILE A 183 -15.93 1.92 -0.82
CA ILE A 183 -16.75 3.10 -1.11
C ILE A 183 -17.49 2.85 -2.43
N THR A 184 -18.66 2.22 -2.34
CA THR A 184 -19.58 2.08 -3.46
C THR A 184 -20.25 3.42 -3.78
N SER A 185 -20.20 3.80 -5.05
CA SER A 185 -20.97 4.92 -5.58
C SER A 185 -22.45 4.55 -5.71
N GLU A 186 -23.36 5.42 -5.25
CA GLU A 186 -24.81 5.29 -5.55
C GLU A 186 -25.14 5.59 -7.02
N THR A 187 -24.22 6.24 -7.76
CA THR A 187 -24.34 6.45 -9.21
C THR A 187 -23.97 5.15 -9.95
N PRO A 188 -24.90 4.51 -10.69
CA PRO A 188 -24.61 3.27 -11.40
C PRO A 188 -23.53 3.45 -12.47
N GLY A 189 -22.58 2.52 -12.52
CA GLY A 189 -21.49 2.52 -13.52
C GLY A 189 -20.21 3.25 -13.09
N VAL A 190 -20.19 3.89 -11.92
CA VAL A 190 -18.93 4.33 -11.28
C VAL A 190 -18.42 3.15 -10.42
N PRO A 191 -17.22 2.60 -10.68
CA PRO A 191 -16.64 1.55 -9.84
C PRO A 191 -16.36 2.08 -8.41
N PRO A 192 -16.21 1.20 -7.40
CA PRO A 192 -15.78 1.64 -6.08
C PRO A 192 -14.34 2.21 -6.13
N PHE A 193 -13.97 2.95 -5.09
CA PHE A 193 -12.66 3.59 -4.98
C PHE A 193 -11.58 2.57 -4.60
N GLY A 194 -11.22 1.71 -5.53
CA GLY A 194 -10.21 0.68 -5.34
C GLY A 194 -10.25 -0.36 -6.45
N ILE A 195 -9.13 -1.04 -6.69
CA ILE A 195 -9.06 -2.11 -7.70
C ILE A 195 -8.18 -3.24 -7.18
N THR A 196 -8.60 -4.48 -7.45
CA THR A 196 -7.92 -5.71 -7.09
C THR A 196 -7.60 -6.51 -8.35
N ILE A 197 -6.37 -7.03 -8.46
CA ILE A 197 -6.06 -8.15 -9.34
C ILE A 197 -5.76 -9.37 -8.47
N ILE A 198 -6.32 -10.51 -8.87
CA ILE A 198 -5.75 -11.82 -8.58
C ILE A 198 -5.28 -12.39 -9.92
N SER A 199 -4.04 -12.85 -10.01
CA SER A 199 -3.42 -13.34 -11.24
C SER A 199 -2.71 -14.67 -11.05
N MET A 200 -2.62 -15.46 -12.12
CA MET A 200 -1.87 -16.73 -12.14
C MET A 200 -0.36 -16.43 -12.24
N LEU A 201 0.44 -17.09 -11.41
CA LEU A 201 1.90 -17.06 -11.52
C LEU A 201 2.34 -18.16 -12.48
N SER A 202 2.88 -17.77 -13.64
CA SER A 202 3.58 -18.71 -14.52
C SER A 202 4.97 -18.99 -13.95
N VAL A 203 5.11 -20.09 -13.21
CA VAL A 203 6.41 -20.67 -12.90
C VAL A 203 7.05 -21.09 -14.24
N GLY A 204 8.17 -20.49 -14.59
CA GLY A 204 8.95 -20.94 -15.74
C GLY A 204 9.56 -22.31 -15.46
N GLU A 205 9.64 -23.17 -16.48
CA GLU A 205 10.43 -24.41 -16.39
C GLU A 205 11.92 -24.03 -16.30
N ASP A 206 12.44 -23.89 -15.08
CA ASP A 206 13.86 -23.70 -14.82
C ASP A 206 14.61 -25.02 -15.05
N ASP A 207 15.05 -25.24 -16.28
CA ASP A 207 15.88 -26.38 -16.69
C ASP A 207 17.39 -26.09 -16.57
N GLY A 208 17.76 -25.00 -15.88
CA GLY A 208 19.14 -24.61 -15.58
C GLY A 208 19.77 -25.39 -14.42
N GLU A 209 21.00 -25.87 -14.61
CA GLU A 209 21.79 -26.43 -13.50
C GLU A 209 22.21 -25.31 -12.53
N MET A 210 21.70 -25.32 -11.29
CA MET A 210 22.15 -24.42 -10.21
C MET A 210 23.66 -24.61 -9.95
N GLU A 211 24.49 -23.68 -10.43
CA GLU A 211 25.92 -23.63 -10.11
C GLU A 211 26.13 -23.11 -8.67
N GLU A 212 27.00 -23.80 -7.91
CA GLU A 212 27.19 -23.57 -6.46
C GLU A 212 27.87 -22.22 -6.16
N ALA A 213 27.06 -21.17 -6.00
CA ALA A 213 27.54 -19.84 -5.64
C ALA A 213 28.10 -19.77 -4.20
N ALA A 214 29.19 -19.04 -4.04
CA ALA A 214 29.98 -18.96 -2.80
C ALA A 214 29.28 -18.20 -1.65
N PRO A 215 29.63 -18.46 -0.37
CA PRO A 215 28.87 -17.96 0.78
C PRO A 215 28.99 -16.44 1.02
N ALA A 216 27.95 -15.92 1.67
CA ALA A 216 27.65 -14.52 1.96
C ALA A 216 28.81 -13.59 2.34
N MET A 217 28.73 -12.35 1.82
CA MET A 217 29.32 -11.13 2.38
C MET A 217 28.18 -10.25 2.92
N GLN A 218 28.44 -9.45 3.96
CA GLN A 218 27.39 -8.88 4.83
C GLN A 218 27.62 -7.39 5.11
N MET A 219 26.53 -6.59 5.13
CA MET A 219 26.21 -5.40 5.97
C MET A 219 25.73 -4.13 5.23
N TYR A 220 24.74 -3.45 5.84
CA TYR A 220 24.09 -2.15 5.49
C TYR A 220 23.21 -2.19 4.21
N ASP A 221 22.09 -1.45 4.06
CA ASP A 221 21.51 -0.32 4.83
C ASP A 221 20.01 -0.53 5.21
N GLY A 222 19.41 0.32 6.05
CA GLY A 222 18.36 -0.07 7.02
C GLY A 222 16.93 0.51 6.94
N ALA A 223 16.75 1.75 6.49
CA ALA A 223 15.42 2.37 6.34
C ALA A 223 15.29 3.10 4.98
N ASP A 224 16.22 2.81 4.09
CA ASP A 224 16.64 3.69 3.00
C ASP A 224 15.93 3.38 1.69
N ARG A 225 14.88 2.53 1.71
CA ARG A 225 14.05 2.21 0.54
C ARG A 225 12.62 2.67 0.74
N LEU A 226 12.12 3.44 -0.22
CA LEU A 226 10.69 3.66 -0.43
C LEU A 226 10.14 2.52 -1.26
N GLU A 227 9.01 1.98 -0.86
CA GLU A 227 8.19 1.15 -1.74
C GLU A 227 7.20 2.00 -2.54
N PHE A 228 6.83 1.49 -3.71
CA PHE A 228 5.63 1.90 -4.41
C PHE A 228 4.77 0.67 -4.71
N THR A 229 3.45 0.82 -4.64
CA THR A 229 2.47 -0.13 -5.17
C THR A 229 1.39 0.65 -5.91
N PHE A 230 1.02 0.21 -7.11
CA PHE A 230 -0.06 0.85 -7.86
C PHE A 230 -0.97 -0.17 -8.52
N MET A 231 -2.23 0.23 -8.73
CA MET A 231 -3.07 -0.36 -9.76
C MET A 231 -3.89 0.72 -10.45
N VAL A 232 -3.82 0.76 -11.78
CA VAL A 232 -4.35 1.85 -12.60
C VAL A 232 -4.97 1.36 -13.91
N GLY A 233 -5.91 2.14 -14.43
CA GLY A 233 -6.47 2.07 -15.77
C GLY A 233 -6.18 3.36 -16.53
N ASN A 234 -5.22 3.29 -17.45
CA ASN A 234 -4.78 4.38 -18.30
C ASN A 234 -5.50 4.36 -19.66
N LYS A 235 -5.41 5.46 -20.40
CA LYS A 235 -5.84 5.59 -21.80
C LYS A 235 -4.62 5.83 -22.69
N SER A 236 -4.66 5.35 -23.94
CA SER A 236 -3.73 5.76 -24.98
C SER A 236 -3.87 7.26 -25.29
N GLU A 237 -2.78 7.91 -25.71
CA GLU A 237 -2.80 9.27 -26.27
C GLU A 237 -2.91 9.29 -27.81
N ASN A 238 -2.50 8.21 -28.49
CA ASN A 238 -2.47 8.15 -29.96
C ASN A 238 -3.63 7.33 -30.58
N VAL A 239 -4.27 6.45 -29.83
CA VAL A 239 -5.31 5.52 -30.27
C VAL A 239 -6.60 5.77 -29.49
N ALA A 240 -7.69 6.06 -30.19
CA ALA A 240 -9.01 6.21 -29.57
C ALA A 240 -9.50 4.85 -29.01
N GLY A 241 -10.17 4.89 -27.86
CA GLY A 241 -10.69 3.70 -27.18
C GLY A 241 -9.65 2.88 -26.41
N ASP A 242 -8.43 2.75 -26.93
CA ASP A 242 -7.38 1.90 -26.34
C ASP A 242 -6.98 2.36 -24.93
N GLN A 243 -6.82 1.38 -24.05
CA GLN A 243 -6.62 1.54 -22.62
C GLN A 243 -5.63 0.50 -22.11
N LEU A 244 -4.89 0.84 -21.05
CA LEU A 244 -3.96 -0.08 -20.41
C LEU A 244 -4.34 -0.21 -18.94
N VAL A 245 -4.64 -1.43 -18.49
CA VAL A 245 -4.67 -1.76 -17.06
C VAL A 245 -3.27 -2.24 -16.68
N MET A 246 -2.69 -1.64 -15.65
CA MET A 246 -1.35 -2.00 -15.18
C MET A 246 -1.32 -1.97 -13.65
N SER A 247 -0.64 -2.94 -13.06
CA SER A 247 -0.39 -3.01 -11.63
C SER A 247 1.04 -3.46 -11.37
N GLY A 248 1.52 -3.20 -10.15
CA GLY A 248 2.77 -3.76 -9.67
C GLY A 248 3.26 -3.09 -8.40
N ARG A 249 4.41 -3.57 -7.94
CA ARG A 249 5.10 -3.13 -6.73
C ARG A 249 6.59 -3.02 -7.02
N GLY A 250 7.28 -2.13 -6.31
CA GLY A 250 8.73 -2.06 -6.33
C GLY A 250 9.27 -1.32 -5.12
N SER A 251 10.60 -1.30 -4.99
CA SER A 251 11.31 -0.58 -3.95
C SER A 251 12.52 0.14 -4.54
N PHE A 252 12.83 1.33 -4.04
CA PHE A 252 13.96 2.13 -4.51
C PHE A 252 14.52 2.97 -3.37
N ASP A 253 15.84 3.18 -3.38
CA ASP A 253 16.46 4.18 -2.51
C ASP A 253 16.25 5.59 -3.13
N PRO A 254 15.60 6.54 -2.42
CA PRO A 254 15.34 7.88 -2.94
C PRO A 254 16.62 8.73 -3.13
N TYR A 255 17.75 8.29 -2.59
CA TYR A 255 19.09 8.86 -2.74
C TYR A 255 19.96 8.05 -3.72
N ASN A 256 19.71 6.74 -3.88
CA ASN A 256 20.40 5.84 -4.80
C ASN A 256 19.44 5.01 -5.68
N LEU A 257 18.92 5.64 -6.73
CA LEU A 257 17.97 5.03 -7.66
C LEU A 257 18.58 3.97 -8.60
N ALA A 258 19.89 3.70 -8.54
CA ALA A 258 20.52 2.66 -9.35
C ALA A 258 20.04 1.25 -8.95
N ASP A 259 19.80 1.04 -7.65
CA ASP A 259 19.33 -0.24 -7.09
C ASP A 259 17.80 -0.28 -6.97
N ALA A 260 17.09 0.46 -7.83
CA ALA A 260 15.63 0.45 -7.90
C ALA A 260 15.12 -0.85 -8.52
N GLU A 261 14.22 -1.52 -7.80
CA GLU A 261 13.63 -2.80 -8.17
C GLU A 261 12.11 -2.65 -8.29
N GLY A 262 11.48 -3.53 -9.05
CA GLY A 262 10.03 -3.60 -9.14
C GLY A 262 9.54 -4.41 -10.31
N GLU A 263 8.31 -4.87 -10.20
CA GLU A 263 7.68 -5.79 -11.13
C GLU A 263 6.15 -5.66 -11.11
N GLY A 264 5.51 -6.23 -12.13
CA GLY A 264 4.06 -6.46 -12.11
C GLY A 264 3.53 -6.94 -13.44
N VAL A 265 2.24 -6.64 -13.69
CA VAL A 265 1.50 -7.11 -14.87
C VAL A 265 0.80 -5.97 -15.60
N PHE A 266 0.63 -6.14 -16.91
CA PHE A 266 -0.16 -5.24 -17.75
C PHE A 266 -1.12 -6.00 -18.66
N TYR A 267 -2.25 -5.36 -18.99
CA TYR A 267 -3.24 -5.84 -19.95
C TYR A 267 -3.85 -4.67 -20.73
N GLN A 268 -3.81 -4.75 -22.06
CA GLN A 268 -4.30 -3.74 -22.99
C GLN A 268 -5.73 -4.03 -23.47
N LEU A 269 -6.60 -3.04 -23.39
CA LEU A 269 -8.01 -3.07 -23.75
C LEU A 269 -8.30 -2.08 -24.90
N ASP A 270 -8.27 -2.54 -26.16
CA ASP A 270 -9.01 -1.88 -27.24
C ASP A 270 -10.49 -1.83 -26.81
N ASN A 271 -11.04 -0.64 -26.64
CA ASN A 271 -12.47 -0.47 -26.35
C ASN A 271 -13.34 -0.02 -27.52
N ASP A 272 -12.76 0.36 -28.65
CA ASP A 272 -13.50 0.89 -29.81
C ASP A 272 -13.82 -0.20 -30.86
N SER A 273 -13.23 -1.40 -30.78
CA SER A 273 -13.67 -2.54 -31.62
C SER A 273 -15.11 -2.96 -31.33
N GLU A 274 -15.96 -3.02 -32.36
CA GLU A 274 -17.29 -3.66 -32.28
C GLU A 274 -17.18 -5.20 -32.21
N ASP A 275 -16.11 -5.77 -32.80
CA ASP A 275 -15.82 -7.21 -32.77
C ASP A 275 -15.42 -7.69 -31.37
N ARG A 276 -15.69 -8.98 -31.10
CA ARG A 276 -15.32 -9.69 -29.87
C ARG A 276 -14.74 -11.08 -30.20
N PRO A 277 -13.62 -11.53 -29.59
CA PRO A 277 -12.78 -10.78 -28.65
C PRO A 277 -12.13 -9.55 -29.30
N LYS A 278 -11.79 -8.56 -28.48
CA LYS A 278 -11.26 -7.26 -28.93
C LYS A 278 -9.75 -7.44 -29.22
N PRO A 279 -9.23 -6.94 -30.36
CA PRO A 279 -7.85 -7.16 -30.73
C PRO A 279 -6.90 -6.37 -29.82
N LEU A 280 -5.74 -6.95 -29.53
CA LEU A 280 -4.71 -6.31 -28.70
C LEU A 280 -3.85 -5.39 -29.57
N SER A 281 -3.74 -4.10 -29.22
CA SER A 281 -3.05 -3.11 -30.08
C SER A 281 -1.55 -3.00 -29.79
N GLY A 282 -0.84 -4.08 -30.11
CA GLY A 282 0.63 -4.11 -30.20
C GLY A 282 1.34 -4.79 -29.04
N ILE A 283 1.05 -4.42 -27.79
CA ILE A 283 1.72 -4.99 -26.60
C ILE A 283 0.87 -6.04 -25.88
N GLY A 284 -0.46 -5.93 -25.94
CA GLY A 284 -1.37 -6.95 -25.41
C GLY A 284 -1.32 -7.12 -23.90
N MET A 285 -0.82 -8.26 -23.43
CA MET A 285 -0.68 -8.54 -22.00
C MET A 285 0.68 -9.17 -21.71
N GLY A 286 1.18 -8.98 -20.50
CA GLY A 286 2.52 -9.42 -20.12
C GLY A 286 2.91 -9.00 -18.71
N THR A 287 4.16 -9.30 -18.34
CA THR A 287 4.81 -8.79 -17.14
C THR A 287 5.65 -7.55 -17.46
N TRP A 288 6.08 -6.84 -16.43
CA TRP A 288 7.05 -5.77 -16.56
C TRP A 288 8.03 -5.79 -15.38
N HIS A 289 9.26 -5.32 -15.59
CA HIS A 289 10.33 -5.28 -14.59
C HIS A 289 11.13 -3.97 -14.65
N VAL A 290 11.63 -3.47 -13.52
CA VAL A 290 12.53 -2.29 -13.47
C VAL A 290 13.93 -2.66 -13.99
N LYS A 291 14.53 -1.74 -14.75
CA LYS A 291 15.93 -1.81 -15.22
C LYS A 291 16.86 -0.85 -14.47
N GLU A 292 16.37 0.36 -14.20
CA GLU A 292 17.03 1.40 -13.40
C GLU A 292 15.99 2.45 -12.95
N GLY A 293 16.25 3.14 -11.84
CA GLY A 293 15.49 4.33 -11.46
C GLY A 293 16.09 5.60 -12.08
N ILE A 294 15.26 6.37 -12.78
CA ILE A 294 15.68 7.57 -13.53
C ILE A 294 15.66 8.82 -12.64
N GLY A 295 14.68 8.93 -11.75
CA GLY A 295 14.53 10.09 -10.87
C GLY A 295 13.44 9.93 -9.83
N PHE A 296 13.57 10.62 -8.69
CA PHE A 296 12.55 10.68 -7.65
C PHE A 296 12.40 12.11 -7.14
N SER A 297 11.18 12.47 -6.76
CA SER A 297 10.88 13.71 -6.06
C SER A 297 9.70 13.52 -5.11
N SER A 298 9.84 13.99 -3.88
CA SER A 298 8.76 14.02 -2.88
C SER A 298 8.39 15.46 -2.53
N ILE A 299 7.16 15.63 -2.02
CA ILE A 299 6.65 16.92 -1.51
C ILE A 299 6.24 16.85 -0.03
N GLY A 300 6.35 15.67 0.59
CA GLY A 300 6.02 15.40 1.98
C GLY A 300 5.52 13.98 2.20
N ALA A 301 5.32 13.61 3.47
CA ALA A 301 4.76 12.32 3.89
C ALA A 301 3.70 12.51 4.98
N TYR A 302 2.86 11.50 5.21
CA TYR A 302 1.78 11.48 6.18
C TYR A 302 1.49 10.04 6.62
N GLY A 303 1.76 9.73 7.90
CA GLY A 303 1.95 8.35 8.33
C GLY A 303 3.09 7.70 7.53
N VAL A 304 2.88 6.46 7.09
CA VAL A 304 3.83 5.73 6.23
C VAL A 304 3.80 6.18 4.76
N ALA A 305 2.80 6.94 4.33
CA ALA A 305 2.58 7.30 2.93
C ALA A 305 3.34 8.57 2.50
N THR A 306 3.97 8.54 1.32
CA THR A 306 4.76 9.64 0.75
C THR A 306 4.09 10.17 -0.51
N ALA A 307 3.87 11.49 -0.59
CA ALA A 307 3.42 12.14 -1.81
C ALA A 307 4.63 12.50 -2.67
N GLY A 308 4.66 12.01 -3.91
CA GLY A 308 5.82 12.12 -4.80
C GLY A 308 5.63 11.50 -6.18
N VAL A 309 6.70 11.59 -6.96
CA VAL A 309 6.81 11.08 -8.33
C VAL A 309 8.12 10.32 -8.44
N VAL A 310 8.08 9.05 -8.85
CA VAL A 310 9.25 8.27 -9.26
C VAL A 310 9.18 7.99 -10.77
N ASP A 311 10.31 8.16 -11.46
CA ASP A 311 10.51 7.84 -12.86
C ASP A 311 11.45 6.62 -12.95
N LEU A 312 11.05 5.60 -13.70
CA LEU A 312 11.73 4.32 -13.83
C LEU A 312 11.95 3.99 -15.31
N LEU A 313 13.09 3.38 -15.64
CA LEU A 313 13.26 2.63 -16.88
C LEU A 313 12.81 1.20 -16.62
N ILE A 314 11.94 0.67 -17.48
CA ILE A 314 11.38 -0.68 -17.33
C ILE A 314 11.52 -1.48 -18.63
N GLU A 315 11.45 -2.80 -18.51
CA GLU A 315 11.25 -3.70 -19.64
C GLU A 315 9.85 -4.32 -19.54
N LEU A 316 9.08 -4.22 -20.63
CA LEU A 316 7.81 -4.93 -20.81
C LEU A 316 8.09 -6.27 -21.47
N HIS A 317 7.45 -7.34 -20.99
CA HIS A 317 7.55 -8.68 -21.57
C HIS A 317 6.15 -9.16 -22.00
N PRO A 318 5.72 -8.82 -23.24
CA PRO A 318 4.49 -9.35 -23.83
C PRO A 318 4.50 -10.88 -23.89
N VAL A 319 3.35 -11.51 -23.66
CA VAL A 319 3.18 -12.98 -23.81
C VAL A 319 3.49 -13.46 -25.24
N ASP A 320 3.18 -12.64 -26.24
CA ASP A 320 3.33 -12.93 -27.68
C ASP A 320 4.31 -11.94 -28.37
N GLY A 321 5.43 -11.58 -27.75
CA GLY A 321 6.38 -10.62 -28.33
C GLY A 321 7.81 -10.63 -27.76
N ASP A 322 8.71 -9.91 -28.43
CA ASP A 322 10.04 -9.60 -27.91
C ASP A 322 9.93 -8.57 -26.76
N PRO A 323 10.88 -8.52 -25.79
CA PRO A 323 10.88 -7.52 -24.73
C PRO A 323 11.00 -6.08 -25.24
N ILE A 324 10.32 -5.14 -24.58
CA ILE A 324 10.20 -3.73 -25.01
C ILE A 324 10.62 -2.79 -23.88
N GLU A 325 11.69 -2.03 -24.08
CA GLU A 325 12.12 -1.00 -23.14
C GLU A 325 11.16 0.20 -23.16
N ALA A 326 10.74 0.67 -21.99
CA ALA A 326 9.78 1.75 -21.80
C ALA A 326 10.12 2.58 -20.55
N THR A 327 9.58 3.80 -20.44
CA THR A 327 9.70 4.60 -19.20
C THR A 327 8.38 4.66 -18.45
N LEU A 328 8.42 4.35 -17.15
CA LEU A 328 7.28 4.32 -16.26
C LEU A 328 7.42 5.43 -15.20
N ARG A 329 6.57 6.45 -15.28
CA ARG A 329 6.38 7.44 -14.21
C ARG A 329 5.27 6.97 -13.29
N VAL A 330 5.50 6.91 -11.99
CA VAL A 330 4.53 6.58 -10.96
C VAL A 330 4.29 7.81 -10.08
N VAL A 331 3.03 8.28 -10.01
CA VAL A 331 2.61 9.49 -9.29
C VAL A 331 1.71 9.09 -8.12
N CYS A 332 2.12 9.43 -6.90
CA CYS A 332 1.30 9.32 -5.69
C CYS A 332 1.05 10.70 -5.09
N ASN A 333 -0.21 11.04 -4.90
CA ASN A 333 -0.67 12.14 -4.06
C ASN A 333 -1.20 11.56 -2.75
N VAL A 334 -1.19 12.34 -1.66
CA VAL A 334 -1.80 11.93 -0.39
C VAL A 334 -2.92 12.93 -0.03
N PRO A 335 -4.15 12.73 -0.57
CA PRO A 335 -5.27 13.65 -0.33
C PRO A 335 -5.63 13.88 1.15
N PRO A 336 -5.55 12.90 2.06
CA PRO A 336 -5.73 13.14 3.49
C PRO A 336 -4.73 14.15 4.07
N ALA A 337 -3.53 14.23 3.51
CA ALA A 337 -2.50 15.19 3.93
C ALA A 337 -2.63 16.56 3.24
N ALA A 338 -3.53 16.67 2.24
CA ALA A 338 -3.54 17.72 1.22
C ALA A 338 -2.21 17.87 0.44
N LEU A 339 -1.42 16.80 0.37
CA LEU A 339 -0.17 16.77 -0.39
C LEU A 339 -0.46 16.34 -1.84
N PHE A 340 -0.36 17.29 -2.78
CA PHE A 340 -0.58 17.06 -4.20
C PHE A 340 0.64 17.48 -5.04
N THR A 341 1.17 16.55 -5.82
CA THR A 341 2.33 16.72 -6.72
C THR A 341 2.09 17.73 -7.84
N GLY A 342 0.83 18.07 -8.10
CA GLY A 342 0.39 18.84 -9.28
C GLY A 342 0.16 17.97 -10.52
N LEU A 343 0.46 16.66 -10.46
CA LEU A 343 0.19 15.69 -11.52
C LEU A 343 -1.03 14.79 -11.16
N PRO A 344 -1.75 14.24 -12.15
CA PRO A 344 -2.82 13.28 -11.91
C PRO A 344 -2.31 12.01 -11.22
N GLU A 345 -3.09 11.49 -10.29
CA GLU A 345 -2.87 10.20 -9.62
C GLU A 345 -2.79 9.05 -10.63
N GLY A 346 -1.84 8.14 -10.44
CA GLY A 346 -1.65 6.94 -11.27
C GLY A 346 -0.25 6.85 -11.87
N ILE A 347 -0.15 6.30 -13.10
CA ILE A 347 1.13 6.20 -13.83
C ILE A 347 1.09 6.94 -15.17
N VAL A 348 2.25 7.25 -15.74
CA VAL A 348 2.41 7.47 -17.18
C VAL A 348 3.41 6.45 -17.71
N LEU A 349 2.97 5.57 -18.62
CA LEU A 349 3.85 4.66 -19.35
C LEU A 349 4.13 5.24 -20.74
N THR A 350 5.39 5.38 -21.12
CA THR A 350 5.80 5.83 -22.45
C THR A 350 6.61 4.74 -23.13
N ILE A 351 6.14 4.28 -24.29
CA ILE A 351 6.76 3.20 -25.08
C ILE A 351 7.32 3.83 -26.37
N PRO A 352 8.65 3.90 -26.53
CA PRO A 352 9.29 4.57 -27.67
C PRO A 352 8.75 4.10 -29.03
N ASP A 353 8.46 5.06 -29.90
CA ASP A 353 7.88 4.87 -31.25
C ASP A 353 6.56 4.07 -31.32
N VAL A 354 5.93 3.75 -30.19
CA VAL A 354 4.64 3.03 -30.10
C VAL A 354 3.53 3.93 -29.56
N ASP A 355 3.53 4.28 -28.27
CA ASP A 355 2.45 5.04 -27.64
C ASP A 355 2.83 5.64 -26.27
N THR A 356 1.95 6.48 -25.73
CA THR A 356 1.98 6.96 -24.35
C THR A 356 0.63 6.68 -23.69
N PHE A 357 0.65 6.09 -22.50
CA PHE A 357 -0.54 5.78 -21.72
C PHE A 357 -0.62 6.69 -20.49
N THR A 358 -1.58 7.61 -20.44
CA THR A 358 -1.77 8.55 -19.31
C THR A 358 -2.97 8.17 -18.43
N PRO A 359 -3.02 8.62 -17.14
CA PRO A 359 -4.11 8.27 -16.23
C PRO A 359 -5.46 8.67 -16.81
N LYS A 360 -6.45 7.76 -16.74
CA LYS A 360 -7.79 8.02 -17.26
C LYS A 360 -8.59 8.88 -16.27
N VAL A 361 -8.23 10.16 -16.19
CA VAL A 361 -8.99 11.19 -15.48
C VAL A 361 -10.40 11.27 -16.06
N SER A 362 -11.41 11.32 -15.21
CA SER A 362 -12.80 11.43 -15.66
C SER A 362 -13.12 12.87 -16.10
N ASP A 363 -13.83 13.01 -17.22
CA ASP A 363 -14.45 14.28 -17.62
C ASP A 363 -15.60 14.72 -16.68
N THR A 364 -16.00 13.86 -15.74
CA THR A 364 -17.01 14.17 -14.71
C THR A 364 -16.37 14.81 -13.48
N PRO A 365 -16.63 16.09 -13.16
CA PRO A 365 -16.00 16.76 -12.04
C PRO A 365 -16.28 16.04 -10.70
N GLY A 366 -15.21 15.70 -9.98
CA GLY A 366 -15.28 15.00 -8.69
C GLY A 366 -15.17 13.47 -8.77
N VAL A 367 -15.11 12.88 -9.97
CA VAL A 367 -14.70 11.47 -10.14
C VAL A 367 -13.17 11.43 -10.33
N PRO A 368 -12.40 10.71 -9.49
CA PRO A 368 -10.95 10.60 -9.64
C PRO A 368 -10.56 9.87 -10.93
N PRO A 369 -9.28 9.89 -11.34
CA PRO A 369 -8.79 8.94 -12.34
C PRO A 369 -9.04 7.49 -11.89
N LEU A 370 -9.17 6.58 -12.85
CA LEU A 370 -9.32 5.15 -12.59
C LEU A 370 -7.99 4.55 -12.14
N GLY A 371 -7.66 4.67 -10.86
CA GLY A 371 -6.46 4.08 -10.28
C GLY A 371 -6.08 4.70 -8.94
N ILE A 372 -5.24 4.00 -8.19
CA ILE A 372 -4.64 4.50 -6.95
C ILE A 372 -3.17 4.07 -6.93
N THR A 373 -2.29 5.01 -6.61
CA THR A 373 -0.88 4.77 -6.30
C THR A 373 -0.68 4.93 -4.79
N LEU A 374 0.19 4.12 -4.20
CA LEU A 374 0.71 4.38 -2.87
C LEU A 374 2.24 4.24 -2.90
N ILE A 375 2.94 5.33 -2.68
CA ILE A 375 4.37 5.33 -2.32
C ILE A 375 4.44 5.37 -0.80
N SER A 376 5.26 4.54 -0.18
CA SER A 376 5.34 4.41 1.28
C SER A 376 6.69 3.94 1.76
N TRP A 377 7.09 4.38 2.95
CA TRP A 377 8.23 3.79 3.66
C TRP A 377 7.85 2.40 4.18
N VAL A 378 8.74 1.43 3.98
CA VAL A 378 8.58 0.07 4.52
C VAL A 378 9.89 -0.34 5.17
N SER A 379 9.86 -0.60 6.48
CA SER A 379 10.89 -1.36 7.16
C SER A 379 10.78 -2.82 6.70
N GLU A 380 11.78 -3.32 5.99
CA GLU A 380 11.81 -4.71 5.52
C GLU A 380 11.92 -5.66 6.72
N LEU A 381 10.78 -6.18 7.17
CA LEU A 381 10.65 -7.04 8.35
C LEU A 381 11.06 -8.49 8.07
N GLU A 382 12.26 -8.68 7.51
CA GLU A 382 13.05 -9.88 7.78
C GLU A 382 13.18 -10.01 9.31
N PRO A 383 12.83 -11.17 9.91
CA PRO A 383 12.88 -11.34 11.36
C PRO A 383 14.32 -11.52 11.84
N ALA A 384 15.06 -10.41 11.89
CA ALA A 384 16.36 -10.31 12.54
C ALA A 384 16.26 -10.93 13.95
N PRO A 385 17.22 -11.78 14.36
CA PRO A 385 17.10 -12.57 15.59
C PRO A 385 17.14 -11.66 16.82
N THR A 386 15.97 -11.25 17.30
CA THR A 386 15.74 -10.17 18.27
C THR A 386 16.76 -10.23 19.42
N PRO A 387 17.75 -9.32 19.45
CA PRO A 387 18.57 -9.13 20.62
C PRO A 387 17.65 -8.77 21.79
N ALA A 388 17.91 -9.32 22.98
CA ALA A 388 17.08 -9.05 24.16
C ALA A 388 17.36 -7.63 24.71
N TRP A 389 17.00 -6.61 23.93
CA TRP A 389 17.07 -5.19 24.24
C TRP A 389 16.08 -4.85 25.37
N GLY A 390 16.51 -5.05 26.61
CA GLY A 390 15.78 -4.56 27.78
C GLY A 390 15.72 -3.03 27.80
N ILE A 391 14.71 -2.47 28.47
CA ILE A 391 14.39 -1.04 28.55
C ILE A 391 15.65 -0.16 28.68
N MET A 392 15.99 0.58 27.62
CA MET A 392 17.08 1.55 27.61
C MET A 392 16.59 2.90 28.13
N ARG A 393 17.50 3.66 28.75
CA ARG A 393 17.19 4.99 29.30
C ARG A 393 18.37 5.94 29.14
N TYR A 394 18.05 7.17 28.75
CA TYR A 394 18.97 8.30 28.67
C TYR A 394 18.33 9.52 29.32
N ASP A 395 19.15 10.47 29.74
CA ASP A 395 18.68 11.82 30.05
C ASP A 395 18.95 12.71 28.84
N VAL A 396 18.05 13.65 28.56
CA VAL A 396 18.20 14.64 27.48
C VAL A 396 18.09 16.03 28.08
N ALA A 397 19.06 16.88 27.74
CA ALA A 397 18.97 18.32 27.94
C ALA A 397 18.84 18.98 26.57
N ALA A 398 17.61 19.38 26.22
CA ALA A 398 17.35 20.14 25.00
C ALA A 398 17.80 21.60 25.19
N ASP A 399 18.48 22.16 24.20
CA ASP A 399 19.01 23.52 24.28
C ASP A 399 18.00 24.50 23.69
N LEU A 400 17.28 25.22 24.56
CA LEU A 400 16.31 26.23 24.16
C LEU A 400 16.90 27.39 23.34
N ASP A 401 18.21 27.67 23.42
CA ASP A 401 18.85 28.66 22.55
C ASP A 401 18.98 28.15 21.09
N THR A 402 18.74 26.86 20.83
CA THR A 402 18.62 26.26 19.48
C THR A 402 17.18 26.19 18.96
N PHE A 403 16.18 26.62 19.75
CA PHE A 403 14.77 26.57 19.33
C PHE A 403 14.49 27.60 18.22
N ASP A 404 14.35 27.13 16.98
CA ASP A 404 13.95 27.94 15.83
C ASP A 404 12.50 27.60 15.42
N ALA A 405 11.72 28.62 15.07
CA ALA A 405 10.32 28.48 14.68
C ALA A 405 9.90 29.57 13.68
N MET A 406 9.17 29.18 12.63
CA MET A 406 8.81 30.11 11.54
C MET A 406 7.72 31.14 11.88
N ARG A 407 7.31 31.27 13.15
CA ARG A 407 6.31 32.25 13.62
C ARG A 407 6.69 32.84 14.97
N GLU A 408 6.25 34.09 15.19
CA GLU A 408 6.27 34.71 16.51
C GLU A 408 5.19 34.07 17.42
N VAL A 409 5.43 34.09 18.74
CA VAL A 409 4.44 33.64 19.75
C VAL A 409 3.26 34.63 19.76
N ALA A 410 2.03 34.12 19.77
CA ALA A 410 0.84 34.97 19.81
C ALA A 410 0.56 35.52 21.23
N ASP A 411 -0.18 36.62 21.31
CA ASP A 411 -0.56 37.28 22.57
C ASP A 411 -1.36 36.31 23.49
N GLY A 412 -0.67 35.69 24.46
CA GLY A 412 -1.23 34.74 25.42
C GLY A 412 -0.84 33.27 25.21
N ASP A 413 -0.17 32.94 24.12
CA ASP A 413 0.45 31.62 23.91
C ASP A 413 1.79 31.52 24.67
N VAL A 414 2.26 30.29 24.91
CA VAL A 414 3.57 29.97 25.49
C VAL A 414 4.58 29.63 24.38
N PHE A 415 4.13 28.95 23.33
CA PHE A 415 4.95 28.51 22.19
C PHE A 415 4.39 29.05 20.86
N PRO A 416 5.26 29.27 19.84
CA PRO A 416 4.78 29.65 18.53
C PRO A 416 4.15 28.45 17.81
N THR A 417 2.98 28.64 17.18
CA THR A 417 2.38 27.61 16.33
C THR A 417 3.06 27.53 14.97
N GLY A 418 3.12 26.35 14.36
CA GLY A 418 3.76 26.12 13.07
C GLY A 418 4.98 25.20 13.19
N PRO A 419 5.85 25.19 12.16
CA PRO A 419 7.03 24.33 12.14
C PRO A 419 8.13 24.88 13.05
N PHE A 420 8.79 23.99 13.78
CA PHE A 420 9.93 24.29 14.66
C PHE A 420 11.03 23.23 14.59
N TYR A 421 12.20 23.59 15.10
CA TYR A 421 13.39 22.75 15.29
C TYR A 421 14.00 22.98 16.69
N LEU A 422 14.61 21.95 17.26
CA LEU A 422 15.30 21.97 18.56
C LEU A 422 16.40 20.89 18.59
N GLU A 423 17.60 21.23 19.04
CA GLU A 423 18.71 20.28 19.30
C GLU A 423 19.00 20.16 20.81
N GLY A 424 19.75 19.16 21.23
CA GLY A 424 20.08 18.89 22.62
C GLY A 424 21.18 17.86 22.82
N ASN A 425 21.73 17.80 24.03
CA ASN A 425 22.72 16.79 24.42
C ASN A 425 22.04 15.58 25.07
N ILE A 426 22.51 14.37 24.74
CA ILE A 426 22.09 13.12 25.37
C ILE A 426 23.15 12.68 26.39
N TYR A 427 22.70 12.27 27.57
CA TYR A 427 23.55 11.79 28.67
C TYR A 427 23.10 10.40 29.16
N PRO A 428 23.98 9.64 29.84
CA PRO A 428 23.57 8.43 30.54
C PRO A 428 22.46 8.70 31.57
N ASN A 429 21.46 7.82 31.70
CA ASN A 429 20.35 8.00 32.65
C ASN A 429 20.84 8.25 34.09
N GLY A 430 20.39 9.34 34.70
CA GLY A 430 20.77 9.77 36.05
C GLY A 430 22.03 10.64 36.10
N THR A 431 22.36 11.31 34.99
CA THR A 431 23.45 12.31 34.89
C THR A 431 22.92 13.71 35.16
N LEU A 432 21.71 14.04 34.69
CA LEU A 432 21.09 15.34 34.98
C LEU A 432 20.58 15.37 36.42
N ASP A 433 20.70 16.53 37.07
CA ASP A 433 20.16 16.75 38.40
C ASP A 433 18.66 17.06 38.40
N ALA A 434 18.09 17.33 39.58
CA ALA A 434 16.65 17.57 39.73
C ALA A 434 16.18 18.91 39.12
N ASP A 435 17.09 19.84 38.81
CA ASP A 435 16.82 21.08 38.09
C ASP A 435 17.05 20.92 36.57
N GLY A 436 17.44 19.72 36.12
CA GLY A 436 17.70 19.37 34.72
C GLY A 436 19.13 19.67 34.25
N VAL A 437 20.04 20.02 35.15
CA VAL A 437 21.38 20.51 34.81
C VAL A 437 22.40 19.37 34.78
N ALA A 438 23.25 19.34 33.76
CA ALA A 438 24.39 18.44 33.68
C ALA A 438 25.57 18.97 34.53
N PRO A 439 26.28 18.11 35.29
CA PRO A 439 27.53 18.48 35.95
C PRO A 439 28.58 19.07 34.97
N ASP A 440 29.41 20.00 35.47
CA ASP A 440 30.50 20.65 34.69
C ASP A 440 31.48 19.66 34.02
N ASP A 441 31.56 18.42 34.52
CA ASP A 441 32.42 17.32 34.04
C ASP A 441 31.65 16.16 33.38
N ALA A 442 30.35 16.33 33.08
CA ALA A 442 29.56 15.34 32.37
C ALA A 442 29.81 15.39 30.85
N GLU A 443 30.38 14.32 30.30
CA GLU A 443 30.53 14.14 28.85
C GLU A 443 29.18 13.64 28.25
N PRO A 444 28.64 14.29 27.20
CA PRO A 444 27.49 13.74 26.47
C PRO A 444 27.89 12.48 25.70
N ILE A 445 26.90 11.67 25.35
CA ILE A 445 27.04 10.39 24.63
C ILE A 445 26.29 10.39 23.29
N GLY A 446 25.90 11.57 22.81
CA GLY A 446 25.05 11.71 21.64
C GLY A 446 24.31 13.05 21.56
N ILE A 447 23.64 13.27 20.43
CA ILE A 447 22.86 14.47 20.10
C ILE A 447 21.38 14.09 19.89
N PHE A 448 20.51 14.82 20.56
CA PHE A 448 19.06 14.77 20.37
C PHE A 448 18.64 15.85 19.38
N ARG A 449 17.81 15.49 18.39
CA ARG A 449 17.19 16.45 17.47
C ARG A 449 15.69 16.22 17.45
N CYS A 450 14.93 17.31 17.45
CA CYS A 450 13.49 17.32 17.38
C CYS A 450 13.05 18.35 16.34
N TRP A 451 12.15 17.95 15.44
CA TRP A 451 11.44 18.88 14.59
C TRP A 451 9.99 18.44 14.45
N GLY A 452 9.12 19.39 14.18
CA GLY A 452 7.70 19.09 14.18
C GLY A 452 6.84 20.30 13.85
N TRP A 453 5.54 20.15 14.11
CA TRP A 453 4.57 21.21 13.94
C TRP A 453 3.73 21.36 15.21
N GLN A 454 3.91 22.47 15.92
CA GLN A 454 3.10 22.86 17.06
C GLN A 454 1.75 23.39 16.56
N TYR A 455 0.62 22.78 16.97
CA TYR A 455 -0.71 23.18 16.51
C TYR A 455 -1.53 23.97 17.54
N ASP A 456 -1.17 23.92 18.82
CA ASP A 456 -1.72 24.78 19.87
C ASP A 456 -0.57 25.48 20.61
N GLY A 457 -0.52 26.82 20.58
CA GLY A 457 0.53 27.59 21.24
C GLY A 457 0.35 27.71 22.76
N SER A 458 -0.84 27.38 23.27
CA SER A 458 -1.21 27.59 24.68
C SER A 458 -0.79 26.47 25.63
N ALA A 459 -0.26 25.35 25.10
CA ALA A 459 0.17 24.19 25.89
C ALA A 459 1.46 23.56 25.33
N GLU A 460 2.34 23.10 26.22
CA GLU A 460 3.53 22.33 25.84
C GLU A 460 3.14 20.93 25.30
N GLY A 461 3.93 20.40 24.37
CA GLY A 461 3.82 19.02 23.89
C GLY A 461 2.74 18.76 22.84
N ASP A 462 1.91 19.76 22.51
CA ASP A 462 0.92 19.70 21.43
C ASP A 462 1.50 20.06 20.05
N ALA A 463 2.47 19.21 19.69
CA ALA A 463 3.06 19.08 18.37
C ALA A 463 3.05 17.62 17.90
N VAL A 464 2.94 17.41 16.58
CA VAL A 464 3.46 16.19 15.95
C VAL A 464 4.95 16.42 15.73
N VAL A 465 5.77 15.46 16.16
CA VAL A 465 7.23 15.53 16.12
C VAL A 465 7.81 14.30 15.45
N GLN A 466 8.92 14.50 14.76
CA GLN A 466 9.94 13.49 14.52
C GLN A 466 11.13 13.80 15.43
N GLN A 467 11.76 12.75 15.97
CA GLN A 467 12.94 12.90 16.83
C GLN A 467 14.02 11.91 16.42
N ILE A 468 15.27 12.36 16.45
CA ILE A 468 16.46 11.52 16.30
C ILE A 468 17.28 11.59 17.59
N TYR A 469 17.72 10.42 18.04
CA TYR A 469 18.67 10.26 19.14
C TYR A 469 19.94 9.64 18.56
N GLU A 470 20.85 10.49 18.08
CA GLU A 470 22.16 10.09 17.56
C GLU A 470 23.06 9.73 18.74
N LEU A 471 23.46 8.46 18.88
CA LEU A 471 24.24 7.95 20.01
C LEU A 471 25.65 7.54 19.56
N ASP A 472 26.67 8.09 20.23
CA ASP A 472 28.06 8.01 19.81
C ASP A 472 28.57 6.57 19.64
N GLY A 473 28.86 6.19 18.40
CA GLY A 473 29.33 4.86 18.04
C GLY A 473 28.29 3.73 18.16
N LEU A 474 27.03 4.05 18.48
CA LEU A 474 25.91 3.10 18.50
C LEU A 474 24.98 3.28 17.29
N GLY A 475 24.80 4.51 16.82
CA GLY A 475 23.87 4.87 15.75
C GLY A 475 22.67 5.65 16.26
N GLU A 476 21.69 5.88 15.39
CA GLU A 476 20.53 6.74 15.66
C GLU A 476 19.29 5.94 16.06
N ILE A 477 18.44 6.46 16.95
CA ILE A 477 17.07 5.96 17.16
C ILE A 477 16.09 6.98 16.60
N HIS A 478 15.20 6.56 15.69
CA HIS A 478 14.22 7.43 15.04
C HIS A 478 12.83 7.27 15.66
N LEU A 479 12.19 8.38 16.02
CA LEU A 479 10.84 8.42 16.58
C LEU A 479 9.86 9.23 15.73
N GLN A 480 8.58 8.88 15.82
CA GLN A 480 7.47 9.74 15.37
C GLN A 480 6.28 9.66 16.34
N GLY A 481 5.58 10.77 16.54
CA GLY A 481 4.34 10.80 17.34
C GLY A 481 3.89 12.21 17.72
N ARG A 482 2.98 12.31 18.69
CA ARG A 482 2.67 13.56 19.39
C ARG A 482 3.58 13.69 20.60
N ASP A 483 4.14 14.87 20.88
CA ASP A 483 5.19 14.95 21.91
C ASP A 483 4.66 14.69 23.34
N SER A 484 3.45 15.16 23.65
CA SER A 484 2.69 14.87 24.88
C SER A 484 2.17 13.42 25.00
N GLN A 485 2.63 12.49 24.15
CA GLN A 485 2.23 11.08 24.11
C GLN A 485 3.48 10.16 24.10
N PRO A 486 3.30 8.85 24.36
CA PRO A 486 4.23 7.82 23.89
C PRO A 486 4.47 7.99 22.39
N LYS A 487 5.74 7.94 21.98
CA LYS A 487 6.16 8.07 20.58
C LYS A 487 6.54 6.69 20.04
N ALA A 488 6.18 6.41 18.78
CA ALA A 488 6.60 5.19 18.12
C ALA A 488 8.10 5.24 17.84
N VAL A 489 8.82 4.16 18.12
CA VAL A 489 10.14 3.93 17.51
C VAL A 489 9.89 3.37 16.11
N ILE A 490 10.38 4.07 15.09
CA ILE A 490 10.09 3.78 13.68
C ILE A 490 11.30 3.18 12.92
N GLY A 491 12.37 2.87 13.64
CA GLY A 491 13.65 2.37 13.12
C GLY A 491 14.83 3.16 13.68
N GLY A 492 15.96 3.11 12.99
CA GLY A 492 17.18 3.80 13.38
C GLY A 492 18.36 3.46 12.47
N THR A 493 19.57 3.67 12.98
CA THR A 493 20.83 3.28 12.31
C THR A 493 21.76 2.54 13.27
N GLY A 494 22.86 1.97 12.76
CA GLY A 494 23.84 1.25 13.58
C GLY A 494 23.24 0.03 14.28
N ILE A 495 23.28 -0.03 15.62
CA ILE A 495 22.67 -1.13 16.40
C ILE A 495 21.15 -0.99 16.57
N PHE A 496 20.58 0.16 16.21
CA PHE A 496 19.15 0.45 16.30
C PHE A 496 18.43 0.34 14.94
N ARG A 497 19.14 -0.13 13.91
CA ARG A 497 18.65 -0.27 12.54
C ARG A 497 17.26 -0.91 12.46
N ASP A 498 17.14 -2.09 13.05
CA ASP A 498 15.97 -2.96 12.92
C ASP A 498 15.08 -2.95 14.19
N VAL A 499 15.20 -1.93 15.06
CA VAL A 499 14.40 -1.85 16.31
C VAL A 499 13.01 -1.28 16.05
N SER A 500 11.98 -1.97 16.55
CA SER A 500 10.65 -1.39 16.73
C SER A 500 10.40 -1.08 18.21
N GLY A 501 9.29 -0.41 18.55
CA GLY A 501 8.88 -0.24 19.94
C GLY A 501 8.29 1.13 20.29
N VAL A 502 8.40 1.50 21.57
CA VAL A 502 7.80 2.72 22.13
C VAL A 502 8.82 3.50 22.97
N ALA A 503 8.87 4.82 22.75
CA ALA A 503 9.66 5.75 23.53
C ALA A 503 8.75 6.65 24.39
N LEU A 504 9.15 6.82 25.66
CA LEU A 504 8.45 7.61 26.66
C LEU A 504 9.31 8.79 27.10
N ARG A 505 8.80 10.01 26.90
CA ARG A 505 9.31 11.24 27.55
C ARG A 505 8.84 11.27 29.00
N ARG A 506 9.71 11.64 29.94
CA ARG A 506 9.35 11.97 31.34
C ARG A 506 10.17 13.16 31.80
N ASP A 507 9.50 14.27 32.08
CA ASP A 507 10.18 15.52 32.40
C ASP A 507 10.95 15.43 33.72
N ILE A 508 12.16 15.99 33.69
CA ILE A 508 13.02 16.22 34.86
C ILE A 508 12.72 17.63 35.34
N ASN A 509 12.97 18.63 34.48
CA ASN A 509 12.52 20.00 34.64
C ASN A 509 11.96 20.54 33.30
N PRO A 510 10.66 20.85 33.20
CA PRO A 510 10.05 21.38 31.98
C PRO A 510 10.50 22.81 31.67
N ASP A 511 10.83 23.64 32.68
CA ASP A 511 11.32 25.01 32.46
C ASP A 511 12.64 25.05 31.66
N ASN A 512 13.38 23.94 31.65
CA ASN A 512 14.62 23.73 30.90
C ASN A 512 14.46 22.71 29.73
N VAL A 513 13.25 22.22 29.44
CA VAL A 513 12.96 21.13 28.47
C VAL A 513 13.92 19.93 28.63
N THR A 514 14.11 19.50 29.88
CA THR A 514 14.96 18.37 30.25
C THR A 514 14.12 17.16 30.63
N PHE A 515 14.47 15.97 30.15
CA PHE A 515 13.65 14.78 30.32
C PHE A 515 14.45 13.48 30.29
N HIS A 516 13.95 12.46 31.00
CA HIS A 516 14.36 11.08 30.76
C HIS A 516 13.66 10.58 29.48
N ALA A 517 14.44 10.08 28.52
CA ALA A 517 13.96 9.32 27.39
C ALA A 517 14.11 7.83 27.69
N VAL A 518 12.99 7.10 27.77
CA VAL A 518 12.96 5.67 28.10
C VAL A 518 12.36 4.89 26.92
N PHE A 519 13.14 3.94 26.39
CA PHE A 519 12.83 3.17 25.18
C PHE A 519 12.55 1.71 25.55
N ASP A 520 11.42 1.19 25.09
CA ASP A 520 11.00 -0.20 25.24
C ASP A 520 10.95 -0.83 23.84
N PHE A 521 12.04 -1.51 23.46
CA PHE A 521 12.26 -2.05 22.12
C PHE A 521 11.62 -3.43 21.93
N ARG A 522 11.31 -3.78 20.68
CA ARG A 522 10.66 -5.02 20.25
C ARG A 522 11.26 -5.53 18.95
#